data_AF-A0A7D6EZF7-F1
#
_entry.id   AF-A0A7D6EZF7-F1
#
_cell.length_a   1.000
_cell.length_b   1.000
_cell.length_c   1.000
_cell.angle_alpha   90.00
_cell.angle_beta   90.00
_cell.angle_gamma   90.00
#
_symmetry.space_group_name_H-M   'P 1'
#
loop_
_entity.id
_entity.type
_entity.pdbx_description
1 polymer ?
#
loop_
_entity_poly.entity_id
_entity_poly.type
_entity_poly.pdbx_seq_one_letter_code
_entity_poly.pdbx_strand_id
1 'polypeptide(L)'
;SLRYEHIELHEKKDDKEYVVVFDFLGKDSIRYYNEVPVEKRVFKNLQLFMENKQAGDDLFDRLNTTIMNKHLNELMEGLTAKVFRTYNASFTLQQQLDLLTNEDDTVAEKILSYNRANRAVAILCNHQRSVPKGHQKSMEKLKEKIDAKRDTIKDAERQVKDAKKDAHNGSVKEKMVYDKKKKMLERLKDQLAKLEIQETDRDENKTIALGTSKLNYLDPRISVAWCKKYEVPI
;
A
#
# COMPACT_ATOMS: atom_id res chain seq x y z
N SER A 1 8.86 -17.60 19.34
CA SER A 1 8.43 -19.01 19.28
C SER A 1 8.43 -19.53 17.84
N LEU A 2 9.44 -19.17 17.04
CA LEU A 2 9.66 -19.88 15.77
C LEU A 2 10.15 -21.28 16.12
N ARG A 3 9.74 -22.26 15.33
CA ARG A 3 10.13 -23.66 15.50
C ARG A 3 10.93 -24.12 14.29
N TYR A 4 11.57 -25.27 14.42
CA TYR A 4 12.37 -25.88 13.36
C TYR A 4 11.64 -25.90 12.01
N GLU A 5 10.36 -26.31 11.99
CA GLU A 5 9.59 -26.46 10.75
C GLU A 5 9.10 -25.14 10.13
N HIS A 6 9.29 -24.00 10.79
CA HIS A 6 8.82 -22.71 10.28
C HIS A 6 9.80 -22.05 9.30
N ILE A 7 11.00 -22.60 9.16
CA ILE A 7 12.02 -22.07 8.25
C ILE A 7 12.69 -23.16 7.41
N GLU A 8 13.10 -22.80 6.20
CA GLU A 8 13.97 -23.61 5.35
C GLU A 8 15.18 -22.77 4.93
N LEU A 9 16.35 -23.41 4.88
CA LEU A 9 17.62 -22.75 4.57
C LEU A 9 18.14 -23.21 3.20
N HIS A 10 18.33 -22.27 2.27
CA HIS A 10 18.91 -22.52 0.97
C HIS A 10 20.20 -21.72 0.79
N GLU A 11 21.33 -22.40 0.56
CA GLU A 11 22.59 -21.69 0.30
C GLU A 11 22.52 -20.86 -1.00
N LYS A 12 21.77 -21.34 -1.99
CA LYS A 12 21.45 -20.61 -3.22
C LYS A 12 20.02 -20.89 -3.67
N LYS A 13 19.25 -19.84 -3.98
CA LYS A 13 17.89 -19.92 -4.51
C LYS A 13 17.60 -18.68 -5.37
N ASP A 14 17.06 -18.86 -6.57
CA ASP A 14 16.70 -17.78 -7.52
C ASP A 14 17.78 -16.70 -7.66
N ASP A 15 19.01 -17.13 -7.94
CA ASP A 15 20.22 -16.29 -8.08
C ASP A 15 20.61 -15.46 -6.84
N LYS A 16 20.01 -15.74 -5.68
CA LYS A 16 20.38 -15.16 -4.39
C LYS A 16 21.12 -16.17 -3.54
N GLU A 17 22.10 -15.69 -2.80
CA GLU A 17 22.84 -16.49 -1.82
C GLU A 17 22.18 -16.37 -0.43
N TYR A 18 22.31 -17.42 0.37
CA TYR A 18 21.90 -17.45 1.79
C TYR A 18 20.43 -17.06 1.99
N VAL A 19 19.52 -17.78 1.34
CA VAL A 19 18.08 -17.51 1.41
C VAL A 19 17.44 -18.30 2.54
N VAL A 20 16.69 -17.59 3.39
CA VAL A 20 15.82 -18.17 4.42
C VAL A 20 14.38 -18.06 3.93
N VAL A 21 13.72 -19.20 3.80
CA VAL A 21 12.30 -19.28 3.53
C VAL A 21 11.59 -19.36 4.88
N PHE A 22 10.70 -18.42 5.15
CA PHE A 22 9.81 -18.46 6.31
C PHE A 22 8.43 -18.91 5.85
N ASP A 23 7.85 -19.87 6.54
CA ASP A 23 6.46 -20.29 6.33
C ASP A 23 5.81 -20.72 7.64
N PHE A 24 4.98 -19.85 8.22
CA PHE A 24 4.28 -20.14 9.47
C PHE A 24 2.99 -19.35 9.61
N LEU A 25 2.13 -19.79 10.54
CA LEU A 25 0.95 -19.04 10.93
C LEU A 25 1.28 -18.07 12.07
N GLY A 26 1.10 -16.78 11.81
CA GLY A 26 1.28 -15.72 12.79
C GLY A 26 0.04 -15.46 13.64
N LYS A 27 -0.08 -14.22 14.11
CA LYS A 27 -1.27 -13.76 14.84
C LYS A 27 -2.53 -13.93 13.98
N ASP A 28 -3.64 -14.32 14.61
CA ASP A 28 -4.95 -14.52 13.97
C ASP A 28 -4.89 -15.58 12.85
N SER A 29 -3.92 -16.51 12.95
CA SER A 29 -3.65 -17.57 11.96
C SER A 29 -3.37 -17.05 10.54
N ILE A 30 -2.86 -15.82 10.42
CA ILE A 30 -2.46 -15.25 9.14
C ILE A 30 -1.11 -15.84 8.76
N ARG A 31 -1.04 -16.50 7.59
CA ARG A 31 0.21 -17.05 7.05
C ARG A 31 1.22 -15.93 6.82
N TYR A 32 2.45 -16.15 7.27
CA TYR A 32 3.61 -15.38 6.89
C TYR A 32 4.47 -16.28 6.00
N TYR A 33 4.51 -15.93 4.72
CA TYR A 33 5.41 -16.55 3.74
C TYR A 33 6.37 -15.49 3.22
N ASN A 34 7.67 -15.72 3.33
CA ASN A 34 8.66 -14.80 2.77
C ASN A 34 9.97 -15.54 2.47
N GLU A 35 10.61 -15.16 1.38
CA GLU A 35 11.92 -15.66 0.99
C GLU A 35 12.91 -14.52 1.03
N VAL A 36 13.78 -14.54 2.03
CA VAL A 36 14.65 -13.39 2.33
C VAL A 36 16.11 -13.82 2.24
N PRO A 37 16.92 -13.19 1.37
CA PRO A 37 18.36 -13.31 1.46
C PRO A 37 18.83 -12.64 2.75
N VAL A 38 19.66 -13.34 3.52
CA VAL A 38 20.23 -12.84 4.77
C VAL A 38 21.75 -12.76 4.68
N GLU A 39 22.36 -12.05 5.62
CA GLU A 39 23.81 -12.06 5.73
C GLU A 39 24.34 -13.47 6.04
N LYS A 40 25.49 -13.82 5.44
CA LYS A 40 26.16 -15.12 5.63
C LYS A 40 26.26 -15.55 7.10
N ARG A 41 26.56 -14.60 8.01
CA ARG A 41 26.67 -14.86 9.45
C ARG A 41 25.33 -15.27 10.06
N VAL A 42 24.23 -14.62 9.66
CA VAL A 42 22.86 -14.97 10.09
C VAL A 42 22.51 -16.37 9.59
N PHE A 43 22.78 -16.67 8.32
CA PHE A 43 22.51 -17.99 7.74
C PHE A 43 23.27 -19.10 8.48
N LYS A 44 24.57 -18.92 8.71
CA LYS A 44 25.39 -19.89 9.45
C LYS A 44 24.92 -20.08 10.90
N ASN A 45 24.50 -19.00 11.57
CA ASN A 45 23.90 -19.10 12.90
C ASN A 45 22.58 -19.90 12.88
N LEU A 46 21.73 -19.69 11.88
CA LEU A 46 20.48 -20.46 11.74
C LEU A 46 20.74 -21.94 11.51
N GLN A 47 21.77 -22.31 10.72
CA GLN A 47 22.19 -23.71 10.58
C GLN A 47 22.52 -24.32 11.95
N LEU A 48 23.35 -23.65 12.75
CA LEU A 48 23.70 -24.09 14.10
C LEU A 48 22.47 -24.19 15.02
N PHE A 49 21.53 -23.25 14.92
CA PHE A 49 20.30 -23.27 15.73
C PHE A 49 19.33 -24.39 15.35
N MET A 50 19.48 -24.98 14.16
CA MET A 50 18.67 -26.11 13.68
C MET A 50 19.35 -27.47 13.91
N GLU A 51 20.65 -27.50 14.25
CA GLU A 51 21.37 -28.76 14.51
C GLU A 51 20.74 -29.55 15.65
N ASN A 52 20.56 -30.86 15.44
CA ASN A 52 19.97 -31.80 16.40
C ASN A 52 18.55 -31.43 16.88
N LYS A 53 17.79 -30.67 16.09
CA LYS A 53 16.38 -30.35 16.36
C LYS A 53 15.45 -31.06 15.37
N GLN A 54 14.21 -31.26 15.79
CA GLN A 54 13.13 -31.84 14.99
C GLN A 54 11.90 -30.93 14.97
N ALA A 55 10.92 -31.29 14.14
CA ALA A 55 9.64 -30.57 14.08
C ALA A 55 8.98 -30.50 15.46
N GLY A 56 8.55 -29.30 15.85
CA GLY A 56 8.02 -29.02 17.19
C GLY A 56 9.04 -28.39 18.14
N ASP A 57 10.34 -28.50 17.88
CA ASP A 57 11.37 -27.88 18.72
C ASP A 57 11.50 -26.38 18.42
N ASP A 58 11.72 -25.58 19.47
CA ASP A 58 11.96 -24.15 19.33
C ASP A 58 13.28 -23.86 18.60
N LEU A 59 13.22 -23.00 17.59
CA LEU A 59 14.39 -22.56 16.83
C LEU A 59 15.38 -21.81 17.74
N PHE A 60 14.87 -20.99 18.66
CA PHE A 60 15.66 -20.24 19.63
C PHE A 60 15.40 -20.77 21.05
N ASP A 61 15.92 -21.96 21.35
CA ASP A 61 15.69 -22.73 22.58
C ASP A 61 16.17 -22.03 23.86
N ARG A 62 17.17 -21.15 23.75
CA ARG A 62 17.72 -20.39 24.88
C ARG A 62 17.23 -18.95 24.97
N LEU A 63 16.25 -18.56 24.13
CA LEU A 63 15.75 -17.20 24.04
C LEU A 63 14.24 -17.17 24.35
N ASN A 64 13.82 -16.19 25.15
CA ASN A 64 12.40 -15.87 25.30
C ASN A 64 12.19 -14.35 25.24
N THR A 65 10.92 -13.94 25.18
CA THR A 65 10.55 -12.53 25.03
C THR A 65 10.98 -11.68 26.22
N THR A 66 11.05 -12.25 27.43
CA THR A 66 11.50 -11.55 28.64
C THR A 66 12.99 -11.22 28.55
N ILE A 67 13.83 -12.20 28.20
CA ILE A 67 15.28 -12.01 28.06
C ILE A 67 15.56 -10.98 26.95
N MET A 68 14.89 -11.12 25.81
CA MET A 68 15.07 -10.18 24.68
C MET A 68 14.67 -8.76 25.06
N ASN A 69 13.48 -8.55 25.65
CA ASN A 69 13.04 -7.20 26.02
C ASN A 69 13.89 -6.59 27.15
N LYS A 70 14.42 -7.41 28.07
CA LYS A 70 15.37 -6.93 29.07
C LYS A 70 16.61 -6.35 28.39
N HIS A 71 17.20 -7.10 27.46
CA HIS A 71 18.37 -6.62 26.70
C HIS A 71 18.06 -5.36 25.89
N LEU A 72 16.91 -5.29 25.22
CA LEU A 72 16.50 -4.09 24.47
C LEU A 72 16.38 -2.86 25.37
N ASN A 73 15.81 -3.01 26.58
CA ASN A 73 15.66 -1.91 27.53
C ASN A 73 17.02 -1.42 28.07
N GLU A 74 18.00 -2.31 28.21
CA GLU A 74 19.39 -1.93 28.57
C GLU A 74 20.07 -1.08 27.48
N LEU A 75 19.67 -1.26 26.20
CA LEU A 75 20.19 -0.47 25.08
C LEU A 75 19.51 0.90 24.96
N MET A 76 18.23 0.99 25.29
CA MET A 76 17.45 2.21 25.31
C MET A 76 16.26 2.06 26.25
N GLU A 77 16.14 2.98 27.21
CA GLU A 77 15.07 2.95 28.20
C GLU A 77 13.68 2.88 27.53
N GLY A 78 12.88 1.88 27.92
CA GLY A 78 11.53 1.68 27.39
C GLY A 78 11.46 0.98 26.03
N LEU A 79 12.59 0.63 25.42
CA LEU A 79 12.62 -0.09 24.15
C LEU A 79 12.16 -1.55 24.33
N THR A 80 11.23 -1.96 23.47
CA THR A 80 10.73 -3.35 23.40
C THR A 80 10.61 -3.80 21.95
N ALA A 81 10.46 -5.10 21.70
CA ALA A 81 10.31 -5.63 20.35
C ALA A 81 9.10 -5.05 19.58
N LYS A 82 8.02 -4.65 20.28
CA LYS A 82 6.87 -4.01 19.65
C LYS A 82 7.21 -2.62 19.08
N VAL A 83 8.12 -1.89 19.73
CA VAL A 83 8.52 -0.54 19.30
C VAL A 83 9.15 -0.58 17.91
N PHE A 84 9.93 -1.61 17.57
CA PHE A 84 10.49 -1.79 16.23
C PHE A 84 9.41 -1.87 15.14
N ARG A 85 8.27 -2.53 15.42
CA ARG A 85 7.16 -2.58 14.45
C ARG A 85 6.57 -1.19 14.21
N THR A 86 6.35 -0.41 15.25
CA THR A 86 5.83 0.96 15.15
C THR A 86 6.83 1.89 14.45
N TYR A 87 8.11 1.79 14.79
CA TYR A 87 9.19 2.56 14.16
C TYR A 87 9.25 2.26 12.66
N ASN A 88 9.41 0.99 12.28
CA ASN A 88 9.52 0.61 10.87
C ASN A 88 8.26 1.00 10.09
N ALA A 89 7.06 0.81 10.65
CA ALA A 89 5.82 1.20 10.00
C ALA A 89 5.73 2.72 9.76
N SER A 90 6.01 3.52 10.78
CA SER A 90 5.95 4.99 10.67
C SER A 90 7.03 5.54 9.74
N PHE A 91 8.25 5.02 9.85
CA PHE A 91 9.36 5.41 9.00
C PHE A 91 9.12 5.05 7.53
N THR A 92 8.64 3.83 7.25
CA THR A 92 8.25 3.43 5.90
C THR A 92 7.13 4.31 5.35
N LEU A 93 6.11 4.66 6.14
CA LEU A 93 5.06 5.59 5.69
C LEU A 93 5.68 6.91 5.22
N GLN A 94 6.53 7.52 6.05
CA GLN A 94 7.17 8.80 5.74
C GLN A 94 7.97 8.71 4.43
N GLN A 95 8.87 7.73 4.31
CA GLN A 95 9.68 7.54 3.11
C GLN A 95 8.83 7.31 1.85
N GLN A 96 7.75 6.54 1.97
CA GLN A 96 6.88 6.27 0.83
C GLN A 96 6.04 7.49 0.44
N LEU A 97 5.60 8.29 1.41
CA LEU A 97 4.91 9.56 1.11
C LEU A 97 5.85 10.55 0.41
N ASP A 98 7.11 10.63 0.85
CA ASP A 98 8.13 11.48 0.22
C ASP A 98 8.45 11.02 -1.21
N LEU A 99 8.44 9.70 -1.46
CA LEU A 99 8.73 9.12 -2.77
C LEU A 99 7.55 9.19 -3.76
N LEU A 100 6.33 8.98 -3.28
CA LEU A 100 5.15 8.73 -4.14
C LEU A 100 4.28 9.97 -4.37
N THR A 101 4.45 11.03 -3.58
CA THR A 101 3.58 12.21 -3.68
C THR A 101 4.18 13.22 -4.64
N ASN A 102 3.48 13.55 -5.73
CA ASN A 102 3.84 14.69 -6.57
C ASN A 102 3.06 15.95 -6.13
N GLU A 103 3.73 17.10 -6.16
CA GLU A 103 3.13 18.38 -5.75
C GLU A 103 2.01 18.84 -6.67
N ASP A 104 2.16 18.58 -7.97
CA ASP A 104 1.21 18.99 -9.02
C ASP A 104 0.00 18.07 -9.15
N ASP A 105 -0.01 16.94 -8.43
CA ASP A 105 -1.10 15.97 -8.45
C ASP A 105 -2.39 16.59 -7.88
N THR A 106 -3.52 16.16 -8.44
CA THR A 106 -4.83 16.48 -7.88
C THR A 106 -4.99 15.85 -6.48
N VAL A 107 -5.93 16.36 -5.68
CA VAL A 107 -6.24 15.79 -4.36
C VAL A 107 -6.56 14.29 -4.45
N ALA A 108 -7.22 13.84 -5.52
CA ALA A 108 -7.56 12.42 -5.69
C ALA A 108 -6.32 11.55 -5.94
N GLU A 109 -5.37 12.03 -6.74
CA GLU A 109 -4.10 11.35 -7.03
C GLU A 109 -3.21 11.31 -5.78
N LYS A 110 -3.14 12.43 -5.03
CA LYS A 110 -2.43 12.47 -3.74
C LYS A 110 -2.99 11.46 -2.74
N ILE A 111 -4.31 11.30 -2.66
CA ILE A 111 -4.95 10.28 -1.82
C ILE A 111 -4.55 8.86 -2.26
N LEU A 112 -4.46 8.61 -3.57
CA LEU A 112 -3.98 7.32 -4.09
C LEU A 112 -2.53 7.06 -3.67
N SER A 113 -1.65 8.06 -3.79
CA SER A 113 -0.26 7.97 -3.31
C SER A 113 -0.18 7.68 -1.82
N TYR A 114 -1.03 8.33 -1.00
CA TYR A 114 -1.12 8.03 0.43
C TYR A 114 -1.55 6.58 0.70
N ASN A 115 -2.57 6.09 -0.02
CA ASN A 115 -3.04 4.71 0.14
C ASN A 115 -1.97 3.70 -0.28
N ARG A 116 -1.21 3.98 -1.34
CA ARG A 116 -0.05 3.17 -1.76
C ARG A 116 1.06 3.16 -0.71
N ALA A 117 1.36 4.31 -0.10
CA ALA A 117 2.31 4.39 1.00
C ALA A 117 1.87 3.55 2.21
N ASN A 118 0.60 3.65 2.62
CA ASN A 118 0.05 2.81 3.69
C ASN A 118 -0.02 1.32 3.30
N ARG A 119 -0.24 1.00 2.02
CA ARG A 119 -0.19 -0.37 1.51
C ARG A 119 1.19 -0.98 1.67
N ALA A 120 2.26 -0.24 1.37
CA ALA A 120 3.63 -0.69 1.62
C ALA A 120 3.86 -1.02 3.11
N VAL A 121 3.36 -0.19 4.02
CA VAL A 121 3.41 -0.45 5.47
C VAL A 121 2.61 -1.70 5.85
N ALA A 122 1.42 -1.86 5.29
CA ALA A 122 0.57 -3.02 5.57
C ALA A 122 1.23 -4.33 5.09
N ILE A 123 1.91 -4.32 3.94
CA ILE A 123 2.72 -5.45 3.44
C ILE A 123 3.87 -5.76 4.40
N LEU A 124 4.63 -4.73 4.80
CA LEU A 124 5.73 -4.87 5.77
C LEU A 124 5.24 -5.51 7.09
N CYS A 125 4.04 -5.14 7.55
CA CYS A 125 3.45 -5.65 8.78
C CYS A 125 2.68 -6.97 8.61
N ASN A 126 2.68 -7.56 7.42
CA ASN A 126 1.89 -8.74 7.04
C ASN A 126 0.38 -8.60 7.36
N HIS A 127 -0.19 -7.41 7.19
CA HIS A 127 -1.63 -7.16 7.35
C HIS A 127 -2.41 -7.62 6.10
N GLN A 128 -2.48 -8.93 5.92
CA GLN A 128 -3.18 -9.56 4.80
C GLN A 128 -4.67 -9.78 5.12
N ARG A 129 -5.49 -9.88 4.08
CA ARG A 129 -6.88 -10.34 4.15
C ARG A 129 -7.23 -11.14 2.90
N SER A 130 -8.23 -12.00 3.01
CA SER A 130 -8.85 -12.62 1.84
C SER A 130 -9.59 -11.58 1.00
N VAL A 131 -9.71 -11.84 -0.30
CA VAL A 131 -10.50 -11.00 -1.20
C VAL A 131 -11.97 -11.02 -0.72
N PRO A 132 -12.59 -9.85 -0.47
CA PRO A 132 -13.98 -9.81 -0.03
C PRO A 132 -14.93 -10.49 -1.01
N LYS A 133 -15.91 -11.25 -0.51
CA LYS A 133 -16.87 -12.02 -1.35
C LYS A 133 -17.59 -11.18 -2.42
N GLY A 134 -17.85 -9.90 -2.15
CA GLY A 134 -18.51 -8.98 -3.08
C GLY A 134 -17.56 -8.15 -3.97
N HIS A 135 -16.25 -8.37 -3.89
CA HIS A 135 -15.26 -7.52 -4.55
C HIS A 135 -15.43 -7.53 -6.07
N GLN A 136 -15.49 -8.71 -6.70
CA GLN A 136 -15.62 -8.83 -8.15
C GLN A 136 -16.87 -8.11 -8.68
N LYS A 137 -18.05 -8.39 -8.10
CA LYS A 137 -19.31 -7.72 -8.48
C LYS A 137 -19.25 -6.20 -8.28
N SER A 138 -18.54 -5.73 -7.25
CA SER A 138 -18.35 -4.30 -7.06
C SER A 138 -17.39 -3.68 -8.08
N MET A 139 -16.39 -4.42 -8.55
CA MET A 139 -15.44 -3.96 -9.57
C MET A 139 -16.10 -3.91 -10.94
N GLU A 140 -16.90 -4.92 -11.30
CA GLU A 140 -17.70 -4.94 -12.53
C GLU A 140 -18.62 -3.72 -12.63
N LYS A 141 -19.39 -3.43 -11.57
CA LYS A 141 -20.24 -2.23 -11.51
C LYS A 141 -19.47 -0.91 -11.61
N LEU A 142 -18.21 -0.88 -11.14
CA LEU A 142 -17.37 0.31 -11.24
C LEU A 142 -16.86 0.49 -12.67
N LYS A 143 -16.45 -0.59 -13.33
CA LYS A 143 -16.05 -0.60 -14.74
C LYS A 143 -17.19 -0.17 -15.66
N GLU A 144 -18.39 -0.71 -15.47
CA GLU A 144 -19.58 -0.28 -16.23
C GLU A 144 -19.83 1.24 -16.11
N LYS A 145 -19.65 1.81 -14.92
CA LYS A 145 -19.77 3.26 -14.69
C LYS A 145 -18.66 4.05 -15.40
N ILE A 146 -17.43 3.55 -15.37
CA ILE A 146 -16.28 4.15 -16.05
C ILE A 146 -16.52 4.15 -17.57
N ASP A 147 -16.98 3.03 -18.13
CA ASP A 147 -17.21 2.91 -19.57
C ASP A 147 -18.37 3.81 -20.05
N ALA A 148 -19.49 3.84 -19.32
CA ALA A 148 -20.58 4.78 -19.60
C ALA A 148 -20.12 6.25 -19.51
N LYS A 149 -19.20 6.55 -18.57
CA LYS A 149 -18.62 7.88 -18.43
C LYS A 149 -17.70 8.24 -19.60
N ARG A 150 -16.87 7.29 -20.06
CA ARG A 150 -16.01 7.45 -21.24
C ARG A 150 -16.84 7.74 -22.48
N ASP A 151 -17.96 7.05 -22.67
CA ASP A 151 -18.84 7.30 -23.82
C ASP A 151 -19.50 8.69 -23.73
N THR A 152 -19.95 9.09 -22.54
CA THR A 152 -20.45 10.46 -22.30
C THR A 152 -19.39 11.53 -22.63
N ILE A 153 -18.12 11.27 -22.30
CA ILE A 153 -17.00 12.16 -22.61
C ILE A 153 -16.76 12.22 -24.11
N LYS A 154 -16.75 11.09 -24.83
CA LYS A 154 -16.57 11.07 -26.30
C LYS A 154 -17.62 11.93 -26.99
N ASP A 155 -18.88 11.85 -26.55
CA ASP A 155 -19.96 12.67 -27.11
C ASP A 155 -19.78 14.16 -26.75
N ALA A 156 -19.39 14.47 -25.52
CA ALA A 156 -19.08 15.83 -25.10
C ALA A 156 -17.89 16.43 -25.88
N GLU A 157 -16.85 15.64 -26.17
CA GLU A 157 -15.71 16.04 -27.00
C GLU A 157 -16.13 16.41 -28.43
N ARG A 158 -17.01 15.61 -29.03
CA ARG A 158 -17.60 15.92 -30.34
C ARG A 158 -18.36 17.25 -30.28
N GLN A 159 -19.24 17.43 -29.29
CA GLN A 159 -20.02 18.65 -29.12
C GLN A 159 -19.16 19.90 -28.87
N VAL A 160 -18.04 19.76 -28.16
CA VAL A 160 -17.05 20.84 -27.96
C VAL A 160 -16.33 21.17 -29.26
N LYS A 161 -15.95 20.15 -30.04
CA LYS A 161 -15.30 20.33 -31.35
C LYS A 161 -16.20 21.08 -32.33
N ASP A 162 -17.49 20.73 -32.37
CA ASP A 162 -18.45 21.40 -33.24
C ASP A 162 -18.72 22.83 -32.77
N ALA A 163 -18.96 23.04 -31.47
CA ALA A 163 -19.13 24.40 -30.93
C ALA A 163 -17.87 25.28 -31.11
N LYS A 164 -16.67 24.69 -31.13
CA LYS A 164 -15.43 25.41 -31.42
C LYS A 164 -15.39 25.93 -32.86
N LYS A 165 -15.90 25.14 -33.83
CA LYS A 165 -16.01 25.57 -35.23
C LYS A 165 -17.01 26.72 -35.35
N ASP A 166 -18.18 26.58 -34.73
CA ASP A 166 -19.23 27.61 -34.76
C ASP A 166 -18.75 28.92 -34.11
N ALA A 167 -17.95 28.85 -33.04
CA ALA A 167 -17.42 30.01 -32.35
C ALA A 167 -16.26 30.73 -33.09
N HIS A 168 -15.63 30.10 -34.09
CA HIS A 168 -14.44 30.67 -34.78
C HIS A 168 -14.78 31.98 -35.50
N ASN A 169 -15.94 32.03 -36.17
CA ASN A 169 -16.50 33.23 -36.82
C ASN A 169 -17.90 33.59 -36.27
N GLY A 170 -18.32 32.97 -35.17
CA GLY A 170 -19.63 33.13 -34.56
C GLY A 170 -19.76 34.38 -33.69
N SER A 171 -20.99 34.67 -33.27
CA SER A 171 -21.30 35.78 -32.38
C SER A 171 -20.81 35.50 -30.94
N VAL A 172 -20.96 36.50 -30.08
CA VAL A 172 -20.70 36.37 -28.64
C VAL A 172 -21.46 35.18 -28.04
N LYS A 173 -22.66 34.87 -28.54
CA LYS A 173 -23.48 33.75 -28.09
C LYS A 173 -22.82 32.40 -28.38
N GLU A 174 -22.30 32.18 -29.59
CA GLU A 174 -21.63 30.93 -29.96
C GLU A 174 -20.33 30.73 -29.15
N LYS A 175 -19.57 31.82 -28.89
CA LYS A 175 -18.40 31.79 -28.01
C LYS A 175 -18.76 31.38 -26.57
N MET A 176 -19.84 31.93 -26.01
CA MET A 176 -20.33 31.53 -24.68
C MET A 176 -20.77 30.06 -24.64
N VAL A 177 -21.38 29.55 -25.71
CA VAL A 177 -21.77 28.13 -25.81
C VAL A 177 -20.54 27.23 -25.83
N TYR A 178 -19.51 27.58 -26.60
CA TYR A 178 -18.24 26.86 -26.60
C TYR A 178 -17.62 26.79 -25.21
N ASP A 179 -17.50 27.92 -24.51
CA ASP A 179 -16.93 27.97 -23.16
C ASP A 179 -17.71 27.12 -22.16
N LYS A 180 -19.05 27.13 -22.24
CA LYS A 180 -19.91 26.31 -21.38
C LYS A 180 -19.69 24.81 -21.64
N LYS A 181 -19.64 24.39 -22.91
CA LYS A 181 -19.40 22.99 -23.26
C LYS A 181 -17.99 22.54 -22.88
N LYS A 182 -16.98 23.40 -23.07
CA LYS A 182 -15.60 23.14 -22.65
C LYS A 182 -15.51 22.92 -21.13
N LYS A 183 -16.11 23.81 -20.32
CA LYS A 183 -16.16 23.64 -18.86
C LYS A 183 -16.89 22.36 -18.44
N MET A 184 -17.96 21.99 -19.14
CA MET A 184 -18.67 20.74 -18.88
C MET A 184 -17.77 19.52 -19.18
N LEU A 185 -17.04 19.54 -20.29
CA LEU A 185 -16.11 18.48 -20.67
C LEU A 185 -15.01 18.28 -19.62
N GLU A 186 -14.37 19.36 -19.17
CA GLU A 186 -13.35 19.28 -18.10
C GLU A 186 -13.92 18.63 -16.84
N ARG A 187 -15.11 19.07 -16.40
CA ARG A 187 -15.79 18.46 -15.23
C ARG A 187 -16.06 16.96 -15.43
N LEU A 188 -16.42 16.53 -16.64
CA LEU A 188 -16.65 15.12 -16.93
C LEU A 188 -15.34 14.33 -16.87
N LYS A 189 -14.25 14.88 -17.39
CA LYS A 189 -12.89 14.29 -17.34
C LYS A 189 -12.42 14.14 -15.90
N ASP A 190 -12.57 15.18 -15.06
CA ASP A 190 -12.22 15.11 -13.64
C ASP A 190 -13.01 14.01 -12.90
N GLN A 191 -14.29 13.86 -13.24
CA GLN A 191 -15.14 12.82 -12.66
C GLN A 191 -14.74 11.41 -13.12
N LEU A 192 -14.30 11.26 -14.38
CA LEU A 192 -13.75 10.00 -14.88
C LEU A 192 -12.45 9.64 -14.16
N ALA A 193 -11.51 10.58 -14.06
CA ALA A 193 -10.22 10.37 -13.39
C ALA A 193 -10.41 9.88 -11.94
N LYS A 194 -11.35 10.48 -11.20
CA LYS A 194 -11.71 10.01 -9.83
C LYS A 194 -12.23 8.58 -9.79
N LEU A 195 -13.01 8.15 -10.78
CA LEU A 195 -13.51 6.77 -10.85
C LEU A 195 -12.38 5.78 -11.17
N GLU A 196 -11.49 6.13 -12.09
CA GLU A 196 -10.32 5.31 -12.47
C GLU A 196 -9.33 5.17 -11.31
N ILE A 197 -9.10 6.25 -10.55
CA ILE A 197 -8.33 6.20 -9.30
C ILE A 197 -9.00 5.30 -8.27
N GLN A 198 -10.32 5.39 -8.10
CA GLN A 198 -11.06 4.52 -7.18
C GLN A 198 -10.99 3.05 -7.58
N GLU A 199 -11.01 2.75 -8.89
CA GLU A 199 -10.84 1.39 -9.39
C GLU A 199 -9.47 0.84 -9.02
N THR A 200 -8.43 1.63 -9.30
CA THR A 200 -7.04 1.27 -9.02
C THR A 200 -6.82 1.03 -7.53
N ASP A 201 -7.25 1.95 -6.67
CA ASP A 201 -7.13 1.84 -5.21
C ASP A 201 -7.82 0.58 -4.67
N ARG A 202 -8.98 0.22 -5.21
CA ARG A 202 -9.72 -0.98 -4.79
C ARG A 202 -9.02 -2.26 -5.20
N ASP A 203 -8.51 -2.32 -6.42
CA ASP A 203 -7.85 -3.53 -6.92
C ASP A 203 -6.50 -3.76 -6.22
N GLU A 204 -5.69 -2.70 -6.05
CA GLU A 204 -4.40 -2.79 -5.37
C GLU A 204 -4.52 -3.26 -3.91
N ASN A 205 -5.64 -2.93 -3.25
CA ASN A 205 -5.89 -3.23 -1.83
C ASN A 205 -6.80 -4.44 -1.59
N LYS A 206 -7.15 -5.22 -2.61
CA LYS A 206 -8.13 -6.32 -2.47
C LYS A 206 -7.72 -7.40 -1.47
N THR A 207 -6.41 -7.65 -1.31
CA THR A 207 -5.83 -8.62 -0.36
C THR A 207 -5.14 -7.98 0.85
N ILE A 208 -5.18 -6.64 0.99
CA ILE A 208 -4.43 -5.92 2.02
C ILE A 208 -5.38 -5.18 2.97
N ALA A 209 -5.12 -5.29 4.29
CA ALA A 209 -5.90 -4.66 5.34
C ALA A 209 -5.20 -3.38 5.87
N LEU A 210 -5.56 -2.23 5.31
CA LEU A 210 -4.95 -0.94 5.62
C LEU A 210 -5.34 -0.34 6.99
N GLY A 211 -6.45 -0.78 7.59
CA GLY A 211 -6.99 -0.19 8.82
C GLY A 211 -6.10 -0.44 10.04
N THR A 212 -5.53 -1.65 10.14
CA THR A 212 -4.72 -2.05 11.29
C THR A 212 -3.43 -1.26 11.39
N SER A 213 -2.72 -1.05 10.27
CA SER A 213 -1.54 -0.18 10.22
C SER A 213 -1.93 1.26 10.58
N LYS A 214 -2.95 1.80 9.90
CA LYS A 214 -3.40 3.18 10.05
C LYS A 214 -3.71 3.58 11.49
N LEU A 215 -4.35 2.71 12.26
CA LEU A 215 -4.80 3.05 13.62
C LEU A 215 -3.76 2.77 14.71
N ASN A 216 -2.86 1.78 14.50
CA ASN A 216 -2.07 1.23 15.61
C ASN A 216 -0.55 1.40 15.46
N TYR A 217 -0.06 1.65 14.23
CA TYR A 217 1.37 1.58 13.94
C TYR A 217 1.94 2.81 13.24
N LEU A 218 1.10 3.71 12.74
CA LEU A 218 1.51 4.95 12.11
C LEU A 218 1.48 6.10 13.11
N ASP A 219 2.54 6.89 13.16
CA ASP A 219 2.50 8.19 13.83
C ASP A 219 1.54 9.14 13.08
N PRO A 220 0.41 9.54 13.68
CA PRO A 220 -0.59 10.35 13.02
C PRO A 220 -0.06 11.74 12.63
N ARG A 221 1.02 12.22 13.27
CA ARG A 221 1.64 13.51 12.94
C ARG A 221 2.25 13.50 11.55
N ILE A 222 2.70 12.35 11.05
CA ILE A 222 3.19 12.19 9.67
C ILE A 222 2.03 12.46 8.70
N SER A 223 0.87 11.84 8.93
CA SER A 223 -0.33 12.06 8.11
C SER A 223 -0.83 13.50 8.18
N VAL A 224 -0.88 14.09 9.37
CA VAL A 224 -1.29 15.49 9.56
C VAL A 224 -0.34 16.46 8.86
N ALA A 225 0.98 16.24 8.97
CA ALA A 225 1.97 17.05 8.29
C ALA A 225 1.84 16.95 6.77
N TRP A 226 1.64 15.73 6.25
CA TRP A 226 1.41 15.49 4.82
C TRP A 226 0.12 16.19 4.34
N CYS A 227 -1.00 16.03 5.04
CA CYS A 227 -2.26 16.71 4.71
C CYS A 227 -2.10 18.23 4.65
N LYS A 228 -1.40 18.83 5.62
CA LYS A 228 -1.11 20.26 5.64
C LYS A 228 -0.18 20.70 4.50
N LYS A 229 0.88 19.94 4.22
CA LYS A 229 1.87 20.27 3.18
C LYS A 229 1.25 20.28 1.79
N TYR A 230 0.37 19.32 1.49
CA TYR A 230 -0.20 19.12 0.15
C TYR A 230 -1.66 19.59 0.02
N GLU A 231 -2.16 20.35 1.02
CA GLU A 231 -3.52 20.89 1.06
C GLU A 231 -4.63 19.84 0.90
N VAL A 232 -4.38 18.63 1.42
CA VAL A 232 -5.36 17.54 1.43
C VAL A 232 -6.19 17.64 2.72
N PRO A 233 -7.53 17.70 2.65
CA PRO A 233 -8.39 17.68 3.84
C PRO A 233 -8.14 16.45 4.71
N ILE A 234 -8.08 16.65 6.04
CA ILE A 234 -7.86 15.59 7.05
C ILE A 234 -9.07 14.66 7.14
#